data_AF-A0A352D8N6-F1
#
_entry.id   AF-A0A352D8N6-F1
#
_cell.length_a   1.000
_cell.length_b   1.000
_cell.length_c   1.000
_cell.angle_alpha   90.00
_cell.angle_beta   90.00
_cell.angle_gamma   90.00
#
_symmetry.space_group_name_H-M   'P 1'
#
loop_
_entity.id
_entity.type
_entity.pdbx_description
1 polymer ?
#
loop_
_entity_poly.entity_id
_entity_poly.type
_entity_poly.pdbx_seq_one_letter_code
_entity_poly.pdbx_strand_id
1 'polypeptide(L)'
;MLNLCFFVLMAVSPFVFILSAVAEELKWEDVAYSQELERNKFVWAESNEVQKAAYLELYNKSIQYSLKNIGKPIKELDLSEAGPRIAIYHKVTFETISMLYREYGDLRKAAEYMFQFWGASQGGLAPDMLNADANPTDYVISNYEDAGMYKELSVFYSDAYKEKMKWLALGTDIKLLKIDFKKYKQNWPEKAEEYQSFMHNWRRAKQLAKTKKPKPLEPAVQNHEWFYSDRQEEVLKALEYYQKNKVQFMLEKALAHKDPIVAEKAKEYLENLKKGETNETENKKP
;
A
#
# COMPACT_ATOMS: atom_id res chain seq x y z
N MET A 1 -61.34 -5.03 22.13
CA MET A 1 -61.05 -3.93 23.07
C MET A 1 -59.60 -4.14 23.53
N LEU A 2 -58.76 -3.10 23.34
CA LEU A 2 -57.62 -2.64 24.16
C LEU A 2 -56.71 -3.67 24.88
N ASN A 3 -55.39 -3.53 24.99
CA ASN A 3 -54.39 -2.56 24.52
C ASN A 3 -53.01 -3.14 24.90
N LEU A 4 -51.97 -2.81 24.12
CA LEU A 4 -50.56 -2.59 24.47
C LEU A 4 -50.00 -3.03 25.85
N CYS A 5 -48.88 -3.76 25.83
CA CYS A 5 -47.65 -3.35 26.54
C CYS A 5 -46.39 -3.97 25.92
N PHE A 6 -45.51 -3.08 25.48
CA PHE A 6 -44.17 -3.27 24.91
C PHE A 6 -43.20 -3.90 25.93
N PHE A 7 -42.44 -4.91 25.50
CA PHE A 7 -41.08 -5.15 25.98
C PHE A 7 -40.22 -5.61 24.80
N VAL A 8 -39.62 -4.64 24.11
CA VAL A 8 -38.49 -4.88 23.22
C VAL A 8 -37.26 -4.96 24.12
N LEU A 9 -36.90 -6.19 24.49
CA LEU A 9 -35.57 -6.48 25.03
C LEU A 9 -34.58 -6.32 23.88
N MET A 10 -33.80 -5.24 23.92
CA MET A 10 -32.62 -5.06 23.08
C MET A 10 -31.65 -6.20 23.39
N ALA A 11 -31.65 -7.21 22.52
CA ALA A 11 -30.57 -8.17 22.42
C ALA A 11 -29.34 -7.43 21.90
N VAL A 12 -28.55 -6.86 22.81
CA VAL A 12 -27.18 -6.45 22.54
C VAL A 12 -26.43 -7.74 22.20
N SER A 13 -26.08 -7.86 20.93
CA SER A 13 -25.40 -9.02 20.36
C SER A 13 -24.13 -9.36 21.16
N PRO A 14 -23.86 -10.65 21.46
CA PRO A 14 -22.62 -11.09 22.13
C PRO A 14 -21.33 -10.76 21.35
N PHE A 15 -21.46 -10.21 20.13
CA PHE A 15 -20.34 -9.67 19.35
C PHE A 15 -19.66 -8.44 20.01
N VAL A 16 -20.35 -7.69 20.88
CA VAL A 16 -19.78 -6.51 21.53
C VAL A 16 -18.87 -6.87 22.72
N PHE A 17 -19.06 -8.05 23.34
CA PHE A 17 -18.24 -8.50 24.47
C PHE A 17 -16.94 -9.21 24.07
N ILE A 18 -16.88 -9.80 22.88
CA ILE A 18 -15.65 -10.46 22.37
C ILE A 18 -14.62 -9.41 21.92
N LEU A 19 -15.06 -8.25 21.44
CA LEU A 19 -14.16 -7.13 21.13
C LEU A 19 -13.55 -6.46 22.37
N SER A 20 -14.20 -6.57 23.53
CA SER A 20 -13.71 -5.97 24.79
C SER A 20 -12.71 -6.87 25.51
N ALA A 21 -12.86 -8.20 25.44
CA ALA A 21 -11.94 -9.14 26.07
C ALA A 21 -10.64 -9.37 25.26
N VAL A 22 -10.69 -9.28 23.93
CA VAL A 22 -9.48 -9.39 23.07
C VAL A 22 -8.62 -8.13 23.14
N ALA A 23 -9.20 -6.99 23.53
CA ALA A 23 -8.45 -5.76 23.75
C ALA A 23 -7.61 -5.79 25.03
N GLU A 24 -7.95 -6.62 26.02
CA GLU A 24 -7.33 -6.57 27.36
C GLU A 24 -5.95 -7.25 27.45
N GLU A 25 -5.61 -8.17 26.53
CA GLU A 25 -4.31 -8.86 26.48
C GLU A 25 -3.33 -8.36 25.40
N LEU A 26 -3.79 -7.54 24.46
CA LEU A 26 -2.92 -6.86 23.50
C LEU A 26 -2.38 -5.59 24.18
N LYS A 27 -1.08 -5.56 24.48
CA LYS A 27 -0.38 -4.41 25.05
C LYS A 27 -0.91 -3.10 24.45
N TRP A 28 -1.67 -2.36 25.26
CA TRP A 28 -2.49 -1.22 24.84
C TRP A 28 -1.71 -0.06 24.25
N GLU A 29 -0.38 -0.01 24.46
CA GLU A 29 0.46 1.07 23.96
C GLU A 29 0.59 1.06 22.43
N ASP A 30 0.68 -0.10 21.78
CA ASP A 30 0.80 -0.19 20.30
C ASP A 30 -0.55 -0.02 19.59
N VAL A 31 -1.64 -0.49 20.20
CA VAL A 31 -2.99 -0.43 19.62
C VAL A 31 -3.60 0.97 19.77
N ALA A 32 -3.45 1.61 20.94
CA ALA A 32 -3.92 2.99 21.14
C ALA A 32 -3.17 3.97 20.22
N TYR A 33 -1.86 3.78 20.06
CA TYR A 33 -1.04 4.58 19.15
C TYR A 33 -1.51 4.44 17.68
N SER A 34 -1.78 3.23 17.22
CA SER A 34 -2.29 2.99 15.85
C SER A 34 -3.70 3.56 15.61
N GLN A 35 -4.60 3.48 16.60
CA GLN A 35 -5.97 4.02 16.48
C GLN A 35 -6.02 5.55 16.61
N GLU A 36 -5.08 6.16 17.32
CA GLU A 36 -4.95 7.62 17.43
C GLU A 36 -4.32 8.22 16.16
N LEU A 37 -3.41 7.48 15.52
CA LEU A 37 -2.90 7.75 14.18
C LEU A 37 -3.97 7.59 13.08
N GLU A 38 -4.91 6.66 13.23
CA GLU A 38 -6.04 6.52 12.29
C GLU A 38 -7.17 7.54 12.52
N ARG A 39 -7.42 7.95 13.78
CA ARG A 39 -8.39 9.01 14.10
C ARG A 39 -7.92 10.40 13.65
N ASN A 40 -6.61 10.65 13.71
CA ASN A 40 -6.00 11.82 13.12
C ASN A 40 -5.68 11.54 11.66
N LYS A 41 -6.56 11.91 10.71
CA LYS A 41 -6.32 11.77 9.26
C LYS A 41 -4.86 12.04 8.94
N PHE A 42 -4.09 10.98 8.74
CA PHE A 42 -2.68 11.10 8.49
C PHE A 42 -2.48 11.74 7.12
N VAL A 43 -2.09 13.01 7.13
CA VAL A 43 -1.66 13.69 5.92
C VAL A 43 -0.16 13.47 5.83
N TRP A 44 0.23 12.49 5.01
CA TRP A 44 1.64 12.14 4.78
C TRP A 44 2.51 13.39 4.50
N ALA A 45 1.97 14.35 3.72
CA ALA A 45 2.64 15.60 3.37
C ALA A 45 2.88 16.56 4.55
N GLU A 46 2.07 16.48 5.61
CA GLU A 46 2.15 17.37 6.79
C GLU A 46 2.89 16.71 7.97
N SER A 47 3.25 15.43 7.84
CA SER A 47 3.86 14.65 8.91
C SER A 47 5.36 14.91 9.01
N ASN A 48 5.87 14.97 10.24
CA ASN A 48 7.31 15.05 10.48
C ASN A 48 7.98 13.67 10.30
N GLU A 49 9.32 13.64 10.29
CA GLU A 49 10.06 12.40 10.00
C GLU A 49 9.93 11.33 11.10
N VAL A 50 9.66 11.72 12.35
CA VAL A 50 9.39 10.77 13.43
C VAL A 50 8.06 10.05 13.18
N GLN A 51 7.02 10.81 12.82
CA GLN A 51 5.71 10.26 12.47
C GLN A 51 5.82 9.36 11.24
N LYS A 52 6.45 9.85 10.16
CA LYS A 52 6.64 9.04 8.94
C LYS A 52 7.35 7.73 9.20
N ALA A 53 8.44 7.73 9.99
CA ALA A 53 9.14 6.50 10.35
C ALA A 53 8.24 5.53 11.12
N ALA A 54 7.41 6.01 12.05
CA ALA A 54 6.49 5.15 12.79
C ALA A 54 5.41 4.52 11.89
N TYR A 55 4.89 5.27 10.91
CA TYR A 55 3.97 4.72 9.91
C TYR A 55 4.65 3.68 9.03
N LEU A 56 5.87 3.95 8.58
CA LEU A 56 6.62 3.01 7.76
C LEU A 56 6.85 1.68 8.49
N GLU A 57 7.10 1.70 9.80
CA GLU A 57 7.21 0.50 10.62
C GLU A 57 5.90 -0.30 10.66
N LEU A 58 4.78 0.39 10.88
CA LEU A 58 3.45 -0.23 10.91
C LEU A 58 3.12 -0.90 9.57
N TYR A 59 3.36 -0.20 8.46
CA TYR A 59 3.13 -0.72 7.13
C TYR A 59 4.09 -1.85 6.77
N ASN A 60 5.37 -1.74 7.12
CA ASN A 60 6.34 -2.80 6.88
C ASN A 60 5.92 -4.09 7.58
N LYS A 61 5.50 -4.03 8.85
CA LYS A 61 4.96 -5.20 9.57
C LYS A 61 3.77 -5.82 8.84
N SER A 62 2.81 -4.99 8.42
CA SER A 62 1.62 -5.43 7.68
C SER A 62 1.97 -6.05 6.32
N ILE A 63 2.95 -5.48 5.62
CA ILE A 63 3.47 -5.99 4.35
C ILE A 63 4.13 -7.37 4.56
N GLN A 64 5.06 -7.50 5.52
CA GLN A 64 5.73 -8.77 5.81
C GLN A 64 4.73 -9.86 6.19
N TYR A 65 3.75 -9.52 7.02
CA TYR A 65 2.68 -10.45 7.39
C TYR A 65 1.86 -10.87 6.17
N SER A 66 1.47 -9.93 5.31
CA SER A 66 0.70 -10.19 4.10
C SER A 66 1.48 -11.07 3.12
N LEU A 67 2.78 -10.84 2.95
CA LEU A 67 3.65 -11.66 2.09
C LEU A 67 3.73 -13.11 2.58
N LYS A 68 3.85 -13.34 3.89
CA LYS A 68 3.88 -14.68 4.50
C LYS A 68 2.56 -15.44 4.35
N ASN A 69 1.45 -14.73 4.20
CA ASN A 69 0.09 -15.27 4.29
C ASN A 69 -0.72 -15.09 3.00
N ILE A 70 -0.08 -14.74 1.89
CA ILE A 70 -0.78 -14.53 0.64
C ILE A 70 -1.61 -15.76 0.24
N GLY A 71 -2.85 -15.52 -0.19
CA GLY A 71 -3.77 -16.57 -0.59
C GLY A 71 -4.56 -17.22 0.56
N LYS A 72 -4.22 -16.95 1.83
CA LYS A 72 -4.94 -17.52 2.98
C LYS A 72 -6.21 -16.71 3.34
N PRO A 73 -7.33 -17.38 3.66
CA PRO A 73 -8.51 -16.73 4.22
C PRO A 73 -8.23 -16.06 5.56
N ILE A 74 -8.84 -14.91 5.82
CA ILE A 74 -8.59 -14.12 7.04
C ILE A 74 -8.98 -14.87 8.32
N LYS A 75 -9.97 -15.76 8.26
CA LYS A 75 -10.37 -16.64 9.38
C LYS A 75 -9.28 -17.64 9.83
N GLU A 76 -8.27 -17.88 9.00
CA GLU A 76 -7.15 -18.80 9.28
C GLU A 76 -5.89 -18.05 9.73
N LEU A 77 -5.99 -16.73 9.88
CA LEU A 77 -4.88 -15.85 10.20
C LEU A 77 -4.90 -15.45 11.67
N ASP A 78 -3.72 -15.45 12.28
CA ASP A 78 -3.53 -14.83 13.58
C ASP A 78 -3.46 -13.30 13.41
N LEU A 79 -4.58 -12.64 13.63
CA LEU A 79 -4.70 -11.19 13.44
C LEU A 79 -3.94 -10.37 14.49
N SER A 80 -3.51 -10.98 15.59
CA SER A 80 -2.67 -10.30 16.58
C SER A 80 -1.29 -9.92 16.00
N GLU A 81 -0.79 -10.72 15.05
CA GLU A 81 0.47 -10.48 14.34
C GLU A 81 0.30 -9.55 13.13
N ALA A 82 -0.92 -9.44 12.59
CA ALA A 82 -1.23 -8.79 11.31
C ALA A 82 -1.29 -7.26 11.38
N GLY A 83 -1.53 -6.72 12.58
CA GLY A 83 -1.88 -5.30 12.77
C GLY A 83 -3.33 -4.99 12.36
N PRO A 84 -3.86 -3.82 12.75
CA PRO A 84 -5.29 -3.49 12.56
C PRO A 84 -5.72 -3.43 11.09
N ARG A 85 -4.79 -3.18 10.17
CA ARG A 85 -5.09 -2.94 8.74
C ARG A 85 -5.43 -4.18 7.94
N ILE A 86 -5.01 -5.36 8.36
CA ILE A 86 -5.30 -6.59 7.61
C ILE A 86 -6.72 -7.10 7.92
N ALA A 87 -7.24 -6.79 9.10
CA ALA A 87 -8.53 -7.28 9.59
C ALA A 87 -9.75 -6.79 8.78
N ILE A 88 -9.60 -5.72 7.98
CA ILE A 88 -10.70 -5.20 7.14
C ILE A 88 -10.91 -5.99 5.84
N TYR A 89 -9.99 -6.90 5.50
CA TYR A 89 -10.06 -7.70 4.27
C TYR A 89 -10.67 -9.09 4.54
N HIS A 90 -11.17 -9.74 3.49
CA HIS A 90 -11.68 -11.13 3.57
C HIS A 90 -10.59 -12.19 3.35
N LYS A 91 -9.52 -11.82 2.62
CA LYS A 91 -8.39 -12.68 2.25
C LYS A 91 -7.19 -11.80 1.94
N VAL A 92 -5.97 -12.30 2.19
CA VAL A 92 -4.75 -11.60 1.78
C VAL A 92 -4.46 -11.87 0.30
N THR A 93 -4.48 -10.82 -0.52
CA THR A 93 -4.25 -10.91 -1.97
C THR A 93 -3.09 -10.02 -2.40
N PHE A 94 -2.67 -10.15 -3.67
CA PHE A 94 -1.72 -9.21 -4.29
C PHE A 94 -2.26 -7.77 -4.32
N GLU A 95 -3.58 -7.58 -4.40
CA GLU A 95 -4.21 -6.25 -4.28
C GLU A 95 -4.01 -5.67 -2.88
N THR A 96 -4.24 -6.47 -1.83
CA THR A 96 -3.98 -6.05 -0.43
C THR A 96 -2.54 -5.58 -0.27
N ILE A 97 -1.58 -6.35 -0.78
CA ILE A 97 -0.15 -6.03 -0.69
C ILE A 97 0.18 -4.77 -1.51
N SER A 98 -0.43 -4.62 -2.70
CA SER A 98 -0.29 -3.42 -3.53
C SER A 98 -0.76 -2.16 -2.80
N MET A 99 -1.93 -2.21 -2.16
CA MET A 99 -2.45 -1.10 -1.35
C MET A 99 -1.51 -0.74 -0.21
N LEU A 100 -1.01 -1.73 0.52
CA LEU A 100 -0.07 -1.50 1.62
C LEU A 100 1.22 -0.85 1.13
N TYR A 101 1.78 -1.27 -0.01
CA TYR A 101 2.96 -0.61 -0.59
C TYR A 101 2.67 0.81 -1.07
N ARG A 102 1.46 1.08 -1.56
CA ARG A 102 1.04 2.42 -1.94
C ARG A 102 0.97 3.34 -0.73
N GLU A 103 0.41 2.87 0.39
CA GLU A 103 0.36 3.61 1.65
C GLU A 103 1.74 3.75 2.32
N TYR A 104 2.61 2.75 2.17
CA TYR A 104 4.03 2.80 2.55
C TYR A 104 4.84 3.79 1.70
N GLY A 105 4.33 4.22 0.54
CA GLY A 105 5.00 5.16 -0.36
C GLY A 105 5.96 4.53 -1.38
N ASP A 106 6.02 3.19 -1.47
CA ASP A 106 6.72 2.48 -2.54
C ASP A 106 5.77 2.18 -3.70
N LEU A 107 5.55 3.21 -4.53
CA LEU A 107 4.65 3.12 -5.68
C LEU A 107 5.12 2.09 -6.73
N ARG A 108 6.41 1.75 -6.76
CA ARG A 108 6.93 0.77 -7.72
C ARG A 108 6.51 -0.63 -7.32
N LYS A 109 6.72 -1.01 -6.06
CA LYS A 109 6.21 -2.29 -5.55
C LYS A 109 4.68 -2.34 -5.58
N ALA A 110 3.99 -1.24 -5.28
CA ALA A 110 2.54 -1.17 -5.42
C ALA A 110 2.09 -1.56 -6.85
N ALA A 111 2.74 -1.00 -7.88
CA ALA A 111 2.43 -1.32 -9.27
C ALA A 111 2.77 -2.77 -9.66
N GLU A 112 3.91 -3.29 -9.19
CA GLU A 112 4.31 -4.69 -9.42
C GLU A 112 3.30 -5.67 -8.84
N TYR A 113 2.84 -5.44 -7.61
CA TYR A 113 1.84 -6.28 -6.96
C TYR A 113 0.46 -6.15 -7.61
N MET A 114 0.07 -4.95 -8.06
CA MET A 114 -1.19 -4.78 -8.80
C MET A 114 -1.16 -5.52 -10.14
N PHE A 115 -0.02 -5.56 -10.83
CA PHE A 115 0.14 -6.37 -12.04
C PHE A 115 0.03 -7.88 -11.75
N GLN A 116 0.61 -8.37 -10.65
CA GLN A 116 0.44 -9.77 -10.23
C GLN A 116 -1.02 -10.10 -9.92
N PHE A 117 -1.75 -9.18 -9.27
CA PHE A 117 -3.19 -9.31 -9.05
C PHE A 117 -3.96 -9.41 -10.37
N TRP A 118 -3.69 -8.52 -11.33
CA TRP A 118 -4.27 -8.59 -12.66
C TRP A 118 -3.95 -9.93 -13.35
N GLY A 119 -2.70 -10.39 -13.33
CA GLY A 119 -2.33 -11.69 -13.90
C GLY A 119 -3.12 -12.86 -13.29
N ALA A 120 -3.24 -12.89 -11.96
CA ALA A 120 -4.04 -13.90 -11.25
C ALA A 120 -5.52 -13.84 -11.61
N SER A 121 -6.08 -12.64 -11.81
CA SER A 121 -7.46 -12.42 -12.23
C SER A 121 -7.78 -12.99 -13.61
N GLN A 122 -6.80 -12.98 -14.54
CA GLN A 122 -6.98 -13.51 -15.90
C GLN A 122 -6.91 -15.04 -15.95
N GLY A 123 -6.26 -15.67 -14.97
CA GLY A 123 -6.05 -17.12 -14.89
C GLY A 123 -7.23 -17.93 -14.33
N GLY A 124 -8.38 -17.30 -14.05
CA GLY A 124 -9.54 -18.00 -13.48
C GLY A 124 -9.38 -18.41 -12.01
N LEU A 125 -8.33 -17.96 -11.32
CA LEU A 125 -8.07 -18.26 -9.91
C LEU A 125 -8.93 -17.46 -8.92
N ALA A 126 -9.86 -16.64 -9.40
CA ALA A 126 -10.66 -15.79 -8.53
C ALA A 126 -11.94 -15.19 -9.15
N PRO A 127 -13.00 -15.99 -9.40
CA PRO A 127 -14.35 -15.44 -9.55
C PRO A 127 -14.83 -14.67 -8.30
N ASP A 128 -14.25 -15.00 -7.14
CA ASP A 128 -14.56 -14.54 -5.79
C ASP A 128 -13.60 -13.45 -5.25
N MET A 129 -12.54 -13.08 -6.00
CA MET A 129 -11.67 -11.93 -5.66
C MET A 129 -11.89 -10.70 -6.57
N LEU A 130 -12.87 -10.74 -7.45
CA LEU A 130 -13.21 -9.61 -8.32
C LEU A 130 -14.62 -9.14 -7.98
N ASN A 131 -14.77 -7.86 -7.70
CA ASN A 131 -16.05 -7.23 -7.98
C ASN A 131 -16.32 -7.45 -9.47
N ALA A 132 -17.43 -8.11 -9.82
CA ALA A 132 -17.74 -8.50 -11.19
C ALA A 132 -17.70 -7.33 -12.19
N ASP A 133 -17.81 -6.09 -11.69
CA ASP A 133 -17.82 -4.86 -12.46
C ASP A 133 -16.48 -4.10 -12.46
N ALA A 134 -15.49 -4.51 -11.66
CA ALA A 134 -14.20 -3.83 -11.56
C ALA A 134 -13.16 -4.50 -12.48
N ASN A 135 -12.84 -3.86 -13.60
CA ASN A 135 -11.74 -4.30 -14.46
C ASN A 135 -10.40 -3.96 -13.78
N PRO A 136 -9.59 -4.95 -13.34
CA PRO A 136 -8.33 -4.68 -12.66
C PRO A 136 -7.30 -3.92 -13.53
N THR A 137 -7.55 -3.83 -14.84
CA THR A 137 -6.74 -3.08 -15.79
C THR A 137 -6.57 -1.62 -15.40
N ASP A 138 -7.64 -0.96 -14.93
CA ASP A 138 -7.57 0.48 -14.61
C ASP A 138 -6.72 0.74 -13.37
N TYR A 139 -6.77 -0.15 -12.38
CA TYR A 139 -5.90 -0.08 -11.20
C TYR A 139 -4.43 -0.31 -11.56
N VAL A 140 -4.12 -1.25 -12.46
CA VAL A 140 -2.75 -1.44 -12.95
C VAL A 140 -2.23 -0.19 -13.67
N ILE A 141 -3.05 0.39 -14.56
CA ILE A 141 -2.69 1.62 -15.29
C ILE A 141 -2.38 2.74 -14.30
N SER A 142 -3.30 3.00 -13.36
CA SER A 142 -3.13 4.08 -12.38
C SER A 142 -1.87 3.90 -11.54
N ASN A 143 -1.58 2.68 -11.05
CA ASN A 143 -0.38 2.45 -10.25
C ASN A 143 0.92 2.67 -11.04
N TYR A 144 0.99 2.20 -12.30
CA TYR A 144 2.17 2.46 -13.12
C TYR A 144 2.35 3.94 -13.48
N GLU A 145 1.25 4.65 -13.77
CA GLU A 145 1.31 6.10 -14.02
C GLU A 145 1.77 6.87 -12.78
N ASP A 146 1.23 6.52 -11.61
CA ASP A 146 1.63 7.09 -10.33
C ASP A 146 3.11 6.82 -10.02
N ALA A 147 3.61 5.63 -10.32
CA ALA A 147 5.03 5.27 -10.16
C ALA A 147 5.95 5.86 -11.26
N GLY A 148 5.39 6.46 -12.32
CA GLY A 148 6.16 6.92 -13.49
C GLY A 148 6.80 5.79 -14.31
N MET A 149 6.31 4.56 -14.17
CA MET A 149 6.84 3.34 -14.79
C MET A 149 6.24 3.14 -16.19
N TYR A 150 6.47 4.11 -17.07
CA TYR A 150 5.83 4.13 -18.40
C TYR A 150 6.36 3.06 -19.36
N LYS A 151 7.59 2.56 -19.14
CA LYS A 151 8.15 1.46 -19.94
C LYS A 151 7.37 0.18 -19.69
N GLU A 152 7.16 -0.15 -18.42
CA GLU A 152 6.37 -1.28 -17.95
C GLU A 152 4.91 -1.12 -18.33
N LEU A 153 4.33 0.07 -18.15
CA LEU A 153 2.96 0.37 -18.57
C LEU A 153 2.74 0.12 -20.08
N SER A 154 3.71 0.48 -20.92
CA SER A 154 3.63 0.22 -22.36
C SER A 154 3.62 -1.28 -22.69
N VAL A 155 4.34 -2.09 -21.91
CA VAL A 155 4.32 -3.55 -22.04
C VAL A 155 2.97 -4.09 -21.57
N PHE A 156 2.49 -3.62 -20.42
CA PHE A 156 1.19 -3.97 -19.89
C PHE A 156 0.04 -3.75 -20.89
N TYR A 157 0.01 -2.59 -21.57
CA TYR A 157 -0.99 -2.36 -22.63
C TYR A 157 -0.92 -3.39 -23.77
N SER A 158 0.27 -3.90 -24.09
CA SER A 158 0.42 -4.97 -25.07
C SER A 158 -0.22 -6.26 -24.58
N ASP A 159 0.00 -6.61 -23.31
CA ASP A 159 -0.52 -7.83 -22.69
C ASP A 159 -2.04 -7.75 -22.52
N ALA A 160 -2.55 -6.59 -22.08
CA ALA A 160 -3.97 -6.33 -21.87
C ALA A 160 -4.76 -6.18 -23.18
N TYR A 161 -4.11 -5.99 -24.34
CA TYR A 161 -4.79 -5.77 -25.61
C TYR A 161 -5.73 -6.92 -25.97
N LYS A 162 -5.29 -8.17 -25.81
CA LYS A 162 -6.10 -9.36 -26.14
C LYS A 162 -7.38 -9.39 -25.31
N GLU A 163 -7.28 -9.13 -24.01
CA GLU A 163 -8.42 -9.12 -23.11
C GLU A 163 -9.36 -7.95 -23.40
N LYS A 164 -8.81 -6.76 -23.69
CA LYS A 164 -9.63 -5.62 -24.14
C LYS A 164 -10.41 -5.94 -25.42
N MET A 165 -9.82 -6.65 -26.37
CA MET A 165 -10.52 -7.06 -27.59
C MET A 165 -11.65 -8.06 -27.31
N LYS A 166 -11.49 -8.98 -26.36
CA LYS A 166 -12.58 -9.89 -25.94
C LYS A 166 -13.74 -9.09 -25.35
N TRP A 167 -13.46 -8.14 -24.46
CA TRP A 167 -14.47 -7.28 -23.85
C TRP A 167 -15.23 -6.44 -24.87
N LEU A 168 -14.52 -5.85 -25.84
CA LEU A 168 -15.17 -5.08 -26.89
C LEU A 168 -16.02 -5.95 -27.81
N ALA A 169 -15.70 -7.24 -27.99
CA ALA A 169 -16.46 -8.16 -28.80
C ALA A 169 -17.80 -8.58 -28.17
N LEU A 170 -18.01 -8.35 -26.88
CA LEU A 170 -19.28 -8.64 -26.22
C LEU A 170 -20.37 -7.70 -26.75
N GLY A 171 -21.34 -8.26 -27.47
CA GLY A 171 -22.48 -7.51 -28.02
C GLY A 171 -22.13 -6.65 -29.25
N THR A 172 -20.96 -6.84 -29.88
CA THR A 172 -20.55 -6.09 -31.08
C THR A 172 -20.03 -6.98 -32.20
N ASP A 173 -20.02 -6.48 -33.43
CA ASP A 173 -19.24 -7.08 -34.52
C ASP A 173 -17.82 -6.49 -34.50
N ILE A 174 -16.94 -7.08 -33.69
CA ILE A 174 -15.56 -6.61 -33.53
C ILE A 174 -14.75 -6.66 -34.83
N LYS A 175 -15.17 -7.41 -35.86
CA LYS A 175 -14.48 -7.41 -37.16
C LYS A 175 -14.62 -6.05 -37.84
N LEU A 176 -15.75 -5.36 -37.65
CA LEU A 176 -15.96 -4.00 -38.18
C LEU A 176 -14.97 -3.00 -37.58
N LEU A 177 -14.47 -3.20 -36.36
CA LEU A 177 -13.44 -2.33 -35.76
C LEU A 177 -12.21 -2.19 -36.66
N LYS A 178 -11.82 -3.27 -37.35
CA LYS A 178 -10.63 -3.30 -38.24
C LYS A 178 -10.97 -2.95 -39.69
N ILE A 179 -12.15 -3.33 -40.17
CA ILE A 179 -12.53 -3.21 -41.60
C ILE A 179 -13.17 -1.84 -41.88
N ASP A 180 -14.03 -1.36 -40.98
CA ASP A 180 -14.75 -0.10 -41.11
C ASP A 180 -15.05 0.49 -39.73
N PHE A 181 -14.04 1.16 -39.16
CA PHE A 181 -14.15 1.77 -37.83
C PHE A 181 -15.24 2.86 -37.77
N LYS A 182 -15.55 3.53 -38.89
CA LYS A 182 -16.62 4.54 -38.94
C LYS A 182 -17.98 3.88 -38.73
N LYS A 183 -18.25 2.78 -39.43
CA LYS A 183 -19.47 1.98 -39.23
C LYS A 183 -19.52 1.34 -37.85
N TYR A 184 -18.39 0.83 -37.34
CA TYR A 184 -18.31 0.33 -35.96
C TYR A 184 -18.69 1.42 -34.94
N LYS A 185 -18.14 2.63 -35.07
CA LYS A 185 -18.44 3.77 -34.19
C LYS A 185 -19.90 4.23 -34.28
N GLN A 186 -20.52 4.15 -35.45
CA GLN A 186 -21.94 4.47 -35.62
C GLN A 186 -22.84 3.47 -34.87
N ASN A 187 -22.50 2.19 -34.92
CA ASN A 187 -23.30 1.12 -34.30
C ASN A 187 -23.03 0.97 -32.79
N TRP A 188 -21.79 1.20 -32.35
CA TRP A 188 -21.36 1.03 -30.95
C TRP A 188 -20.44 2.19 -30.50
N PRO A 189 -20.98 3.41 -30.34
CA PRO A 189 -20.19 4.60 -30.05
C PRO A 189 -19.39 4.50 -28.75
N GLU A 190 -19.99 3.98 -27.67
CA GLU A 190 -19.33 3.80 -26.37
C GLU A 190 -18.12 2.84 -26.47
N LYS A 191 -18.31 1.70 -27.12
CA LYS A 191 -17.23 0.72 -27.34
C LYS A 191 -16.13 1.25 -28.25
N ALA A 192 -16.49 2.09 -29.23
CA ALA A 192 -15.52 2.76 -30.08
C ALA A 192 -14.69 3.80 -29.30
N GLU A 193 -15.32 4.56 -28.40
CA GLU A 193 -14.63 5.51 -27.51
C GLU A 193 -13.69 4.79 -26.54
N GLU A 194 -14.14 3.71 -25.91
CA GLU A 194 -13.30 2.85 -25.07
C GLU A 194 -12.04 2.35 -25.81
N TYR A 195 -12.20 1.90 -27.06
CA TYR A 195 -11.08 1.47 -27.90
C TYR A 195 -10.13 2.61 -28.23
N GLN A 196 -10.67 3.77 -28.60
CA GLN A 196 -9.85 4.95 -28.92
C GLN A 196 -9.06 5.42 -27.70
N SER A 197 -9.69 5.45 -26.53
CA SER A 197 -9.04 5.78 -25.26
C SER A 197 -7.90 4.81 -24.94
N PHE A 198 -8.15 3.50 -25.04
CA PHE A 198 -7.11 2.48 -24.84
C PHE A 198 -5.92 2.68 -25.78
N MET A 199 -6.18 2.86 -27.08
CA MET A 199 -5.11 3.05 -28.08
C MET A 199 -4.37 4.38 -27.91
N HIS A 200 -5.07 5.44 -27.50
CA HIS A 200 -4.47 6.73 -27.17
C HIS A 200 -3.52 6.59 -25.98
N ASN A 201 -3.99 6.01 -24.87
CA ASN A 201 -3.20 5.84 -23.65
C ASN A 201 -2.00 4.91 -23.87
N TRP A 202 -2.15 3.85 -24.67
CA TRP A 202 -1.02 2.99 -25.03
C TRP A 202 0.07 3.76 -25.80
N ARG A 203 -0.32 4.60 -26.78
CA ARG A 203 0.64 5.44 -27.52
C ARG A 203 1.30 6.48 -26.61
N ARG A 204 0.53 7.09 -25.70
CA ARG A 204 1.04 8.03 -24.69
C ARG A 204 2.08 7.35 -23.78
N ALA A 205 1.79 6.15 -23.28
CA ALA A 205 2.73 5.37 -22.48
C ALA A 205 4.03 5.07 -23.26
N LYS A 206 3.94 4.66 -24.53
CA LYS A 206 5.12 4.45 -25.41
C LYS A 206 5.98 5.70 -25.59
N GLN A 207 5.35 6.88 -25.67
CA GLN A 207 6.07 8.15 -25.80
C GLN A 207 6.76 8.53 -24.48
N LEU A 208 6.04 8.40 -23.36
CA LEU A 208 6.56 8.72 -22.03
C LEU A 208 7.67 7.74 -21.61
N ALA A 209 7.60 6.47 -22.00
CA ALA A 209 8.64 5.47 -21.74
C ALA A 209 10.03 5.86 -22.27
N LYS A 210 10.11 6.75 -23.27
CA LYS A 210 11.37 7.23 -23.84
C LYS A 210 12.02 8.36 -23.04
N THR A 211 11.23 9.09 -22.25
CA THR A 211 11.64 10.38 -21.65
C THR A 211 11.48 10.42 -20.14
N LYS A 212 10.51 9.69 -19.60
CA LYS A 212 10.22 9.63 -18.17
C LYS A 212 10.95 8.46 -17.53
N LYS A 213 11.49 8.72 -16.36
CA LYS A 213 12.05 7.70 -15.45
C LYS A 213 11.02 7.41 -14.36
N PRO A 214 11.08 6.22 -13.73
CA PRO A 214 10.32 5.94 -12.52
C PRO A 214 10.55 7.04 -11.48
N LYS A 215 9.49 7.38 -10.75
CA LYS A 215 9.62 8.31 -9.63
C LYS A 215 10.54 7.67 -8.57
N PRO A 216 11.50 8.42 -8.01
CA PRO A 216 12.31 7.91 -6.91
C PRO A 216 11.43 7.71 -5.66
N LEU A 217 11.89 6.86 -4.76
CA LEU A 217 11.30 6.77 -3.42
C LEU A 217 11.47 8.11 -2.70
N GLU A 218 10.50 8.46 -1.88
CA GLU A 218 10.66 9.56 -0.94
C GLU A 218 11.80 9.24 0.03
N PRO A 219 12.60 10.24 0.47
CA PRO A 219 13.72 9.99 1.37
C PRO A 219 13.37 9.18 2.62
N ALA A 220 12.22 9.43 3.26
CA ALA A 220 11.80 8.66 4.43
C ALA A 220 11.63 7.16 4.11
N VAL A 221 10.96 6.87 2.99
CA VAL A 221 10.73 5.51 2.49
C VAL A 221 12.05 4.83 2.14
N GLN A 222 12.92 5.52 1.38
CA GLN A 222 14.21 4.99 0.95
C GLN A 222 15.12 4.63 2.14
N ASN A 223 15.22 5.52 3.13
CA ASN A 223 16.05 5.28 4.31
C ASN A 223 15.45 4.18 5.19
N HIS A 224 14.13 4.07 5.25
CA HIS A 224 13.47 2.96 5.94
C HIS A 224 13.74 1.62 5.26
N GLU A 225 13.73 1.55 3.92
CA GLU A 225 14.16 0.33 3.22
C GLU A 225 15.63 -0.01 3.49
N TRP A 226 16.50 1.01 3.45
CA TRP A 226 17.93 0.83 3.73
C TRP A 226 18.22 0.35 5.14
N PHE A 227 17.41 0.76 6.13
CA PHE A 227 17.54 0.28 7.51
C PHE A 227 17.41 -1.25 7.61
N TYR A 228 16.62 -1.87 6.73
CA TYR A 228 16.40 -3.32 6.67
C TYR A 228 17.26 -4.03 5.62
N SER A 229 18.23 -3.34 5.02
CA SER A 229 19.13 -3.92 4.03
C SER A 229 20.20 -4.80 4.69
N ASP A 230 20.61 -5.86 4.00
CA ASP A 230 21.78 -6.66 4.39
C ASP A 230 23.11 -5.92 4.14
N ARG A 231 23.08 -4.76 3.48
CA ARG A 231 24.27 -3.96 3.18
C ARG A 231 24.54 -2.94 4.27
N GLN A 232 25.63 -3.12 5.01
CA GLN A 232 26.08 -2.22 6.07
C GLN A 232 26.06 -0.74 5.65
N GLU A 233 26.59 -0.41 4.46
CA GLU A 233 26.63 0.97 3.95
C GLU A 233 25.26 1.63 3.81
N GLU A 234 24.22 0.86 3.48
CA GLU A 234 22.85 1.37 3.38
C GLU A 234 22.25 1.60 4.76
N VAL A 235 22.43 0.64 5.67
CA VAL A 235 21.98 0.77 7.05
C VAL A 235 22.63 2.01 7.70
N LEU A 236 23.93 2.23 7.50
CA LEU A 236 24.63 3.42 8.01
C LEU A 236 24.04 4.73 7.46
N LYS A 237 23.70 4.79 6.16
CA LYS A 237 23.00 5.97 5.59
C LYS A 237 21.62 6.19 6.23
N ALA A 238 20.88 5.12 6.50
CA ALA A 238 19.61 5.21 7.20
C ALA A 238 19.80 5.76 8.64
N LEU A 239 20.83 5.30 9.36
CA LEU A 239 21.14 5.82 10.70
C LEU A 239 21.51 7.32 10.67
N GLU A 240 22.31 7.76 9.70
CA GLU A 240 22.63 9.18 9.51
C GLU A 240 21.37 10.02 9.28
N TYR A 241 20.45 9.51 8.45
CA TYR A 241 19.17 10.13 8.21
C TYR A 241 18.33 10.23 9.49
N TYR A 242 18.23 9.15 10.28
CA TYR A 242 17.47 9.15 11.53
C TYR A 242 18.08 10.07 12.59
N GLN A 243 19.41 10.12 12.70
CA GLN A 243 20.10 11.07 13.58
C GLN A 243 19.78 12.51 13.19
N LYS A 244 19.95 12.87 11.92
CA LYS A 244 19.69 14.22 11.42
C LYS A 244 18.27 14.68 11.69
N ASN A 245 17.31 13.75 11.60
CA ASN A 245 15.89 14.03 11.78
C ASN A 245 15.36 13.70 13.17
N LYS A 246 16.23 13.43 14.14
CA LYS A 246 15.89 13.13 15.55
C LYS A 246 14.90 11.96 15.72
N VAL A 247 14.98 10.93 14.87
CA VAL A 247 14.13 9.72 14.93
C VAL A 247 14.76 8.72 15.90
N GLN A 248 14.62 8.99 17.19
CA GLN A 248 15.30 8.26 18.26
C GLN A 248 14.98 6.75 18.28
N PHE A 249 13.72 6.36 18.16
CA PHE A 249 13.32 4.96 18.31
C PHE A 249 13.93 4.04 17.23
N MET A 250 14.19 4.55 16.03
CA MET A 250 14.89 3.78 14.97
C MET A 250 16.37 3.59 15.31
N LEU A 251 17.01 4.58 15.91
CA LEU A 251 18.38 4.44 16.40
C LEU A 251 18.46 3.45 17.57
N GLU A 252 17.49 3.48 18.49
CA GLU A 252 17.39 2.50 19.58
C GLU A 252 17.22 1.08 19.05
N LYS A 253 16.39 0.91 18.01
CA LYS A 253 16.22 -0.37 17.33
C LYS A 253 17.53 -0.89 16.72
N ALA A 254 18.37 -0.01 16.19
CA ALA A 254 19.67 -0.37 15.62
C ALA A 254 20.70 -0.85 16.64
N LEU A 255 20.52 -0.60 17.94
CA LEU A 255 21.40 -1.14 18.98
C LEU A 255 21.38 -2.68 19.04
N ALA A 256 20.28 -3.30 18.61
CA ALA A 256 20.13 -4.74 18.53
C ALA A 256 20.57 -5.33 17.18
N HIS A 257 21.19 -4.53 16.29
CA HIS A 257 21.62 -5.00 14.99
C HIS A 257 22.76 -6.03 15.11
N LYS A 258 22.76 -7.04 14.22
CA LYS A 258 23.75 -8.14 14.25
C LYS A 258 25.17 -7.69 13.92
N ASP A 259 25.29 -6.62 13.16
CA ASP A 259 26.57 -6.00 12.79
C ASP A 259 27.02 -5.04 13.91
N PRO A 260 28.18 -5.28 14.55
CA PRO A 260 28.67 -4.45 15.65
C PRO A 260 28.97 -3.02 15.23
N ILE A 261 29.35 -2.76 13.97
CA ILE A 261 29.64 -1.41 13.48
C ILE A 261 28.36 -0.58 13.45
N VAL A 262 27.25 -1.18 13.00
CA VAL A 262 25.93 -0.53 12.99
C VAL A 262 25.48 -0.21 14.43
N ALA A 263 25.61 -1.18 15.34
CA ALA A 263 25.21 -1.00 16.74
C ALA A 263 26.04 0.08 17.45
N GLU A 264 27.36 0.11 17.23
CA GLU A 264 28.25 1.15 17.77
C GLU A 264 27.89 2.53 17.22
N LYS A 265 27.63 2.64 15.92
CA LYS A 265 27.23 3.92 15.30
C LYS A 265 25.89 4.43 15.82
N ALA A 266 24.91 3.55 16.01
CA ALA A 266 23.64 3.90 16.61
C ALA A 266 23.80 4.44 18.03
N LYS A 267 24.68 3.83 18.84
CA LYS A 267 25.00 4.30 20.19
C LYS A 267 25.61 5.70 20.18
N GLU A 268 26.60 5.96 19.31
CA GLU A 268 27.21 7.28 19.13
C GLU A 268 26.15 8.34 18.80
N TYR A 269 25.24 8.03 17.87
CA TYR A 269 24.18 8.95 17.46
C TYR A 269 23.17 9.25 18.56
N LEU A 270 22.80 8.26 19.36
CA LEU A 270 21.93 8.45 20.52
C LEU A 270 22.58 9.34 21.59
N GLU A 271 23.88 9.17 21.85
CA GLU A 271 24.61 10.04 22.78
C GLU A 271 24.66 11.50 22.29
N ASN A 272 24.81 11.70 20.99
CA ASN A 272 24.83 13.03 20.38
C ASN A 272 23.46 13.73 20.46
N LEU A 273 22.36 12.99 20.28
CA LEU A 273 21.00 13.54 20.44
C LEU A 273 20.78 14.04 21.87
N LYS A 274 21.14 13.23 22.87
CA LYS A 274 21.01 13.58 24.30
C LYS A 274 21.79 14.84 24.67
N LYS A 275 23.04 14.97 24.18
CA LYS A 275 23.89 16.15 24.43
C LYS A 275 23.29 17.42 23.82
N GLY A 276 22.71 17.33 22.62
CA GLY A 276 22.05 18.45 21.95
C GLY A 276 20.85 19.01 22.72
N GLU A 277 20.08 18.13 23.37
CA GLU A 277 18.90 18.52 24.17
C GLU A 277 19.27 19.27 25.45
N THR A 278 20.35 18.87 26.12
CA THR A 278 20.88 19.57 27.33
C THR A 278 21.34 21.00 27.03
N ASN A 279 21.96 21.25 25.87
CA ASN A 279 22.46 22.57 25.51
C ASN A 279 21.35 23.56 25.08
N GLU A 280 20.23 23.05 24.55
CA GLU A 280 19.05 23.86 24.23
C GLU A 280 18.23 24.24 25.48
N THR A 281 18.29 23.43 26.55
CA THR A 281 17.60 23.70 27.82
C THR A 281 18.36 24.68 28.71
N GLU A 282 19.70 24.71 28.67
CA GLU A 282 20.50 25.69 29.43
C GLU A 282 20.42 27.11 28.85
N ASN A 283 20.26 27.26 27.53
CA ASN A 283 20.12 28.56 26.87
C ASN A 283 18.68 29.14 26.89
N LYS A 284 17.73 28.44 27.52
CA LYS A 284 16.32 28.88 27.67
C LYS A 284 15.92 29.15 29.13
N LYS A 285 16.86 29.24 30.06
CA LYS A 285 16.59 29.79 31.38
C LYS A 285 16.58 31.34 31.30
N PRO A 286 15.48 32.00 31.73
CA PRO A 286 15.38 33.46 31.75
C PRO A 286 16.38 34.10 32.72
#